data_AF-A0A7J4Q2Y9-F1
#
_entry.id   AF-A0A7J4Q2Y9-F1
#
_cell.length_a   1.000
_cell.length_b   1.000
_cell.length_c   1.000
_cell.angle_alpha   90.00
_cell.angle_beta   90.00
_cell.angle_gamma   90.00
#
_symmetry.space_group_name_H-M   'P 1'
#
loop_
_entity.id
_entity.type
_entity.pdbx_description
1 polymer ?
#
loop_
_entity_poly.entity_id
_entity_poly.type
_entity_poly.pdbx_seq_one_letter_code
_entity_poly.pdbx_strand_id
1 'polypeptide(L)'
;MDDQGRGLSETVWTQIDRKAGAITELTIRQLRNRISTWVVLGVGVLLISLLLVFYIDSIRTTFEPIDNDGDSEDWDNDGYPLGQERIYGTSDYDTKNYPGSSEYIYLGDIDYNDQPRTHYGNHTWVSVTGYFTPTWIDKEAESPFIYYNWIDWGGRGIDCPDGSPFEDWTYFQSPSYCVLENGTYVVFAVSFAGEGEISVEPGWSAEWGYMTESFFVEKHPKSRYIDEDPINGIDDDGDCLRDEYLTEDEYQDDGNRNGINCDVEWVYDQNGNLVSIQADYNVDEDPDDSEHIGESSHRTFIIGTGKIAFVMILGLFLPLFLALGLVRDESENGTLHYLLSKPIHRGEFILYRLLGYLGIVVSYTVILILIVALITSLIGPGDSIVRLSDYPVWMGIALATILVLTAYGSIFNTVGLVMPKYGVYICILYGIWEFLMGLFTITIPNASITMLSVSHWAIQIIDAVVMISWSDTSLMQQKAEAFGLETGISFFWHPPVHTLETGNPFVALIISVVIMLSISIGMIAIGQLIFRNKEIM
;
A
#
# COMPACT_ATOMS: atom_id res chain seq x y z
N MET A 1 -58.89 25.43 -27.04
CA MET A 1 -57.95 26.22 -26.21
C MET A 1 -58.74 27.42 -25.73
N ASP A 2 -58.81 27.61 -24.41
CA ASP A 2 -59.54 28.73 -23.79
C ASP A 2 -58.71 30.02 -23.93
N ASP A 3 -59.31 31.06 -24.52
CA ASP A 3 -58.71 32.36 -24.85
C ASP A 3 -58.27 33.18 -23.62
N GLN A 4 -58.53 32.71 -22.39
CA GLN A 4 -58.08 33.39 -21.17
C GLN A 4 -56.90 32.74 -20.44
N GLY A 5 -56.42 31.55 -20.86
CA GLY A 5 -55.28 30.90 -20.21
C GLY A 5 -55.46 30.62 -18.71
N ARG A 6 -56.70 30.62 -18.20
CA ARG A 6 -57.03 30.47 -16.77
C ARG A 6 -57.18 29.00 -16.34
N GLY A 7 -57.44 28.09 -17.27
CA GLY A 7 -57.61 26.65 -16.98
C GLY A 7 -56.37 25.94 -16.45
N LEU A 8 -55.16 26.48 -16.66
CA LEU A 8 -53.91 25.94 -16.10
C LEU A 8 -53.66 26.40 -14.66
N SER A 9 -54.40 27.39 -14.15
CA SER A 9 -54.20 27.99 -12.82
C SER A 9 -54.97 27.30 -11.68
N GLU A 10 -55.85 26.35 -12.01
CA GLU A 10 -56.71 25.64 -11.05
C GLU A 10 -56.34 24.16 -10.87
N THR A 11 -55.20 23.70 -11.39
CA THR A 11 -54.76 22.34 -11.10
C THR A 11 -54.13 22.27 -9.70
N VAL A 12 -54.47 21.21 -8.96
CA VAL A 12 -53.94 20.93 -7.60
C VAL A 12 -52.41 21.02 -7.57
N TRP A 13 -51.75 20.56 -8.64
CA TRP A 13 -50.31 20.63 -8.84
C TRP A 13 -49.75 22.06 -8.90
N THR A 14 -50.40 22.97 -9.65
CA THR A 14 -49.97 24.39 -9.70
C THR A 14 -50.18 25.16 -8.39
N GLN A 15 -51.14 24.74 -7.55
CA GLN A 15 -51.34 25.34 -6.23
C GLN A 15 -50.40 24.77 -5.17
N ILE A 16 -50.11 23.46 -5.22
CA ILE A 16 -49.10 22.81 -4.37
C ILE A 16 -47.73 23.41 -4.65
N ASP A 17 -47.34 23.54 -5.92
CA ASP A 17 -46.04 24.06 -6.35
C ASP A 17 -45.80 25.50 -5.83
N ARG A 18 -46.80 26.38 -5.93
CA ARG A 18 -46.70 27.76 -5.43
C ARG A 18 -46.62 27.85 -3.89
N LYS A 19 -47.34 26.99 -3.17
CA LYS A 19 -47.35 26.98 -1.69
C LYS A 19 -46.06 26.37 -1.14
N ALA A 20 -45.63 25.24 -1.72
CA ALA A 20 -44.38 24.57 -1.41
C ALA A 20 -43.18 25.47 -1.70
N GLY A 21 -43.15 26.09 -2.88
CA GLY A 21 -42.14 27.07 -3.28
C GLY A 21 -42.05 28.26 -2.33
N ALA A 22 -43.19 28.81 -1.89
CA ALA A 22 -43.18 29.95 -0.95
C ALA A 22 -42.61 29.59 0.44
N ILE A 23 -42.93 28.41 0.97
CA ILE A 23 -42.44 27.98 2.30
C ILE A 23 -40.96 27.60 2.23
N THR A 24 -40.55 26.88 1.18
CA THR A 24 -39.15 26.54 0.94
C THR A 24 -38.31 27.81 0.78
N GLU A 25 -38.76 28.77 -0.04
CA GLU A 25 -38.08 30.05 -0.23
C GLU A 25 -37.99 30.86 1.07
N LEU A 26 -39.07 30.91 1.87
CA LEU A 26 -39.06 31.59 3.16
C LEU A 26 -38.03 30.97 4.11
N THR A 27 -37.97 29.64 4.15
CA THR A 27 -37.01 28.89 4.97
C THR A 27 -35.57 29.20 4.52
N ILE A 28 -35.33 29.23 3.21
CA ILE A 28 -34.03 29.59 2.63
C ILE A 28 -33.63 31.01 3.05
N ARG A 29 -34.55 31.97 2.96
CA ARG A 29 -34.29 33.37 3.37
C ARG A 29 -33.99 33.47 4.87
N GLN A 30 -34.69 32.72 5.71
CA GLN A 30 -34.45 32.69 7.16
C GLN A 30 -33.06 32.11 7.49
N LEU A 31 -32.70 30.98 6.90
CA LEU A 31 -31.39 30.37 7.10
C LEU A 31 -30.26 31.28 6.58
N ARG A 32 -30.46 31.94 5.42
CA ARG A 32 -29.48 32.88 4.85
C ARG A 32 -29.19 34.08 5.76
N ASN A 33 -30.19 34.55 6.51
CA ASN A 33 -30.02 35.70 7.40
C ASN A 33 -29.45 35.31 8.77
N ARG A 34 -29.36 34.01 9.09
CA ARG A 34 -28.85 33.54 10.38
C ARG A 34 -27.32 33.49 10.34
N ILE A 35 -26.66 34.24 11.21
CA ILE A 35 -25.17 34.26 11.30
C ILE A 35 -24.62 32.85 11.54
N SER A 36 -25.29 32.06 12.38
CA SER A 36 -24.85 30.69 12.68
C SER A 36 -24.77 29.80 11.44
N THR A 37 -25.60 30.04 10.42
CA THR A 37 -25.53 29.28 9.17
C THR A 37 -24.20 29.54 8.47
N TRP A 38 -23.83 30.80 8.26
CA TRP A 38 -22.56 31.16 7.63
C TRP A 38 -21.33 30.77 8.45
N VAL A 39 -21.43 30.81 9.78
CA VAL A 39 -20.35 30.34 10.66
C VAL A 39 -20.11 28.85 10.46
N VAL A 40 -21.16 28.02 10.50
CA VAL A 40 -21.00 26.56 10.35
C VAL A 40 -20.51 26.20 8.95
N LEU A 41 -21.02 26.85 7.90
CA LEU A 41 -20.52 26.67 6.54
C LEU A 41 -19.06 27.13 6.40
N GLY A 42 -18.69 28.27 6.98
CA GLY A 42 -17.32 28.79 6.95
C GLY A 42 -16.31 27.88 7.65
N VAL A 43 -16.67 27.35 8.82
CA VAL A 43 -15.85 26.35 9.54
C VAL A 43 -15.69 25.08 8.71
N GLY A 44 -16.75 24.64 8.04
CA GLY A 44 -16.68 23.50 7.12
C GLY A 44 -15.70 23.70 5.97
N VAL A 45 -15.73 24.87 5.33
CA VAL A 45 -14.75 25.23 4.27
C VAL A 45 -13.33 25.23 4.83
N LEU A 46 -13.09 25.84 5.99
CA LEU A 46 -11.76 25.88 6.60
C LEU A 46 -11.22 24.48 6.92
N LEU A 47 -12.08 23.59 7.42
CA LEU A 47 -11.72 22.21 7.71
C LEU A 47 -11.30 21.48 6.42
N ILE A 48 -12.09 21.59 5.36
CA ILE A 48 -11.79 20.96 4.07
C ILE A 48 -10.51 21.53 3.46
N SER A 49 -10.31 22.86 3.51
CA SER A 49 -9.08 23.49 3.04
C SER A 49 -7.85 22.99 3.80
N LEU A 50 -7.95 22.82 5.12
CA LEU A 50 -6.85 22.28 5.93
C LEU A 50 -6.51 20.84 5.52
N LEU A 51 -7.53 19.99 5.35
CA LEU A 51 -7.33 18.60 4.89
C LEU A 51 -6.68 18.55 3.51
N LEU A 52 -7.10 19.41 2.58
CA LEU A 52 -6.51 19.52 1.26
C LEU A 52 -5.03 19.93 1.30
N VAL A 53 -4.65 20.83 2.21
CA VAL A 53 -3.24 21.21 2.37
C VAL A 53 -2.40 20.02 2.82
N PHE A 54 -2.85 19.26 3.81
CA PHE A 54 -2.16 18.05 4.26
C PHE A 54 -2.07 16.98 3.17
N TYR A 55 -3.12 16.84 2.36
CA TYR A 55 -3.10 15.92 1.21
C TYR A 55 -2.06 16.33 0.16
N ILE A 56 -2.01 17.61 -0.21
CA ILE A 56 -1.03 18.12 -1.17
C ILE A 56 0.39 17.94 -0.65
N ASP A 57 0.61 18.12 0.64
CA ASP A 57 1.90 17.88 1.28
C ASP A 57 2.28 16.39 1.22
N SER A 58 1.38 15.49 1.63
CA SER A 58 1.60 14.05 1.65
C SER A 58 1.83 13.41 0.29
N ILE A 59 1.24 13.93 -0.79
CA ILE A 59 1.46 13.39 -2.15
C ILE A 59 2.75 13.91 -2.77
N ARG A 60 3.31 15.00 -2.25
CA ARG A 60 4.55 15.60 -2.76
C ARG A 60 5.81 15.09 -2.10
N THR A 61 5.69 14.44 -0.95
CA THR A 61 6.83 13.81 -0.28
C THR A 61 7.23 12.57 -1.05
N THR A 62 8.46 12.53 -1.57
CA THR A 62 9.05 11.30 -2.09
C THR A 62 9.22 10.32 -0.93
N PHE A 63 8.73 9.10 -1.11
CA PHE A 63 8.96 8.03 -0.13
C PHE A 63 10.39 7.53 -0.28
N GLU A 64 11.06 7.25 0.83
CA GLU A 64 12.33 6.52 0.79
C GLU A 64 11.97 5.04 0.62
N PRO A 65 12.37 4.41 -0.49
CA PRO A 65 12.08 3.00 -0.72
C PRO A 65 12.81 2.13 0.31
N ILE A 66 12.18 1.01 0.65
CA ILE A 66 12.71 0.05 1.63
C ILE A 66 13.36 -1.08 0.85
N ASP A 67 14.61 -1.38 1.22
CA ASP A 67 15.32 -2.60 0.81
C ASP A 67 15.00 -3.70 1.85
N ASN A 68 14.15 -4.65 1.47
CA ASN A 68 13.63 -5.68 2.37
C ASN A 68 14.55 -6.91 2.45
N ASP A 69 15.26 -7.26 1.38
CA ASP A 69 16.04 -8.51 1.29
C ASP A 69 17.57 -8.27 1.35
N GLY A 70 18.01 -7.02 1.21
CA GLY A 70 19.37 -6.55 1.38
C GLY A 70 20.25 -6.68 0.14
N ASP A 71 19.68 -6.96 -1.03
CA ASP A 71 20.42 -7.21 -2.26
C ASP A 71 21.07 -5.95 -2.88
N SER A 72 20.67 -4.76 -2.43
CA SER A 72 21.32 -3.48 -2.74
C SER A 72 22.61 -3.24 -1.95
N GLU A 73 22.85 -4.03 -0.92
CA GLU A 73 24.03 -3.91 -0.06
C GLU A 73 25.24 -4.61 -0.67
N ASP A 74 26.41 -4.12 -0.27
CA ASP A 74 27.72 -4.61 -0.67
C ASP A 74 28.46 -4.91 0.64
N TRP A 75 28.41 -6.16 1.07
CA TRP A 75 28.89 -6.56 2.39
C TRP A 75 30.40 -6.70 2.42
N ASP A 76 31.03 -7.05 1.30
CA ASP A 76 32.48 -7.22 1.23
C ASP A 76 33.24 -5.95 0.81
N ASN A 77 32.55 -4.94 0.28
CA ASN A 77 33.06 -3.65 -0.19
C ASN A 77 33.93 -3.70 -1.44
N ASP A 78 33.70 -4.67 -2.34
CA ASP A 78 34.26 -4.67 -3.69
C ASP A 78 33.57 -3.66 -4.63
N GLY A 79 32.41 -3.14 -4.21
CA GLY A 79 31.57 -2.16 -4.87
C GLY A 79 30.62 -2.74 -5.92
N TYR A 80 30.30 -4.02 -5.89
CA TYR A 80 29.18 -4.65 -6.59
C TYR A 80 28.10 -4.99 -5.54
N PRO A 81 26.82 -4.63 -5.77
CA PRO A 81 25.75 -5.01 -4.87
C PRO A 81 25.45 -6.51 -4.95
N LEU A 82 24.95 -7.09 -3.86
CA LEU A 82 24.62 -8.51 -3.75
C LEU A 82 23.70 -9.00 -4.88
N GLY A 83 22.70 -8.25 -5.31
CA GLY A 83 21.84 -8.61 -6.44
C GLY A 83 22.64 -8.78 -7.75
N GLN A 84 23.61 -7.88 -8.00
CA GLN A 84 24.50 -8.03 -9.15
C GLN A 84 25.41 -9.26 -9.02
N GLU A 85 25.84 -9.59 -7.83
CA GLU A 85 26.63 -10.79 -7.58
C GLU A 85 25.82 -12.07 -7.72
N ARG A 86 24.54 -12.08 -7.34
CA ARG A 86 23.61 -13.20 -7.56
C ARG A 86 23.45 -13.51 -9.04
N ILE A 87 23.32 -12.47 -9.89
CA ILE A 87 23.28 -12.59 -11.36
C ILE A 87 24.51 -13.36 -11.86
N TYR A 88 25.71 -12.92 -11.47
CA TYR A 88 26.98 -13.49 -11.95
C TYR A 88 27.44 -14.74 -11.16
N GLY A 89 26.72 -15.11 -10.09
CA GLY A 89 27.07 -16.22 -9.20
C GLY A 89 28.34 -16.00 -8.38
N THR A 90 28.69 -14.74 -8.11
CA THR A 90 29.85 -14.35 -7.30
C THR A 90 29.45 -14.20 -5.83
N SER A 91 30.40 -13.86 -4.95
CA SER A 91 30.22 -14.03 -3.50
C SER A 91 30.42 -12.72 -2.75
N ASP A 92 29.34 -12.18 -2.16
CA ASP A 92 29.29 -10.96 -1.34
C ASP A 92 29.96 -11.06 0.05
N TYR A 93 30.85 -12.03 0.19
CA TYR A 93 31.69 -12.21 1.36
C TYR A 93 33.18 -12.25 1.00
N ASP A 94 33.52 -12.31 -0.28
CA ASP A 94 34.88 -12.44 -0.78
C ASP A 94 35.17 -11.33 -1.79
N THR A 95 35.85 -10.28 -1.30
CA THR A 95 36.28 -9.11 -2.09
C THR A 95 37.07 -9.40 -3.36
N LYS A 96 37.52 -10.64 -3.58
CA LYS A 96 38.25 -11.07 -4.77
C LYS A 96 37.39 -11.86 -5.75
N ASN A 97 36.21 -12.32 -5.31
CA ASN A 97 35.23 -13.03 -6.11
C ASN A 97 34.05 -12.10 -6.42
N TYR A 98 34.23 -11.29 -7.46
CA TYR A 98 33.30 -10.26 -7.90
C TYR A 98 32.91 -10.47 -9.38
N PRO A 99 31.84 -9.83 -9.88
CA PRO A 99 31.43 -9.93 -11.27
C PRO A 99 32.57 -9.59 -12.25
N GLY A 100 32.97 -10.57 -13.07
CA GLY A 100 34.10 -10.46 -14.00
C GLY A 100 35.48 -10.76 -13.42
N SER A 101 35.57 -11.18 -12.16
CA SER A 101 36.79 -11.71 -11.55
C SER A 101 37.24 -13.01 -12.20
N SER A 102 38.51 -13.38 -11.97
CA SER A 102 39.07 -14.63 -12.49
C SER A 102 38.55 -15.82 -11.68
N GLU A 103 37.97 -16.79 -12.36
CA GLU A 103 37.47 -18.04 -11.77
C GLU A 103 38.51 -19.16 -11.91
N TYR A 104 38.62 -20.01 -10.89
CA TYR A 104 39.47 -21.19 -10.93
C TYR A 104 38.74 -22.38 -11.55
N ILE A 105 39.17 -22.80 -12.74
CA ILE A 105 38.64 -24.00 -13.38
C ILE A 105 39.46 -25.22 -12.97
N TYR A 106 38.82 -26.11 -12.23
CA TYR A 106 39.38 -27.37 -11.80
C TYR A 106 39.63 -28.31 -12.99
N LEU A 107 40.87 -28.83 -13.10
CA LEU A 107 41.23 -29.84 -14.11
C LEU A 107 41.44 -31.23 -13.53
N GLY A 108 41.92 -31.31 -12.29
CA GLY A 108 42.18 -32.58 -11.63
C GLY A 108 42.89 -32.42 -10.29
N ASP A 109 42.95 -33.53 -9.56
CA ASP A 109 43.59 -33.65 -8.26
C ASP A 109 44.45 -34.90 -8.17
N ILE A 110 45.39 -34.88 -7.23
CA ILE A 110 46.08 -36.06 -6.73
C ILE A 110 45.52 -36.27 -5.32
N ASP A 111 44.67 -37.29 -5.17
CA ASP A 111 44.09 -37.65 -3.89
C ASP A 111 45.10 -38.44 -3.01
N TYR A 112 44.78 -38.69 -1.75
CA TYR A 112 45.65 -39.36 -0.78
C TYR A 112 46.05 -40.80 -1.18
N ASN A 113 45.34 -41.43 -2.14
CA ASN A 113 45.55 -42.83 -2.54
C ASN A 113 46.00 -43.02 -4.00
N ASP A 114 46.16 -41.96 -4.78
CA ASP A 114 46.47 -42.06 -6.20
C ASP A 114 47.91 -42.54 -6.47
N GLN A 115 48.09 -43.25 -7.59
CA GLN A 115 49.40 -43.60 -8.16
C GLN A 115 49.35 -43.51 -9.69
N PRO A 116 50.26 -42.78 -10.35
CA PRO A 116 51.39 -42.03 -9.80
C PRO A 116 50.96 -40.72 -9.09
N ARG A 117 51.69 -40.33 -8.03
CA ARG A 117 51.46 -39.06 -7.28
C ARG A 117 52.25 -37.88 -7.87
N THR A 118 52.52 -37.94 -9.16
CA THR A 118 53.29 -36.94 -9.88
C THR A 118 52.49 -36.41 -11.05
N HIS A 119 52.47 -35.09 -11.20
CA HIS A 119 51.81 -34.43 -12.33
C HIS A 119 52.69 -33.30 -12.85
N TYR A 120 52.73 -33.12 -14.16
CA TYR A 120 53.51 -32.08 -14.82
C TYR A 120 52.60 -31.22 -15.69
N GLY A 121 52.70 -29.91 -15.55
CA GLY A 121 51.96 -28.98 -16.39
C GLY A 121 52.10 -27.54 -15.94
N ASN A 122 51.57 -26.63 -16.75
CA ASN A 122 51.40 -25.22 -16.41
C ASN A 122 50.01 -25.05 -15.80
N HIS A 123 49.98 -24.89 -14.47
CA HIS A 123 48.74 -24.85 -13.72
C HIS A 123 48.79 -23.82 -12.59
N THR A 124 47.61 -23.41 -12.16
CA THR A 124 47.43 -22.87 -10.82
C THR A 124 47.29 -24.06 -9.89
N TRP A 125 48.23 -24.20 -8.97
CA TRP A 125 48.29 -25.28 -8.00
C TRP A 125 47.69 -24.82 -6.68
N VAL A 126 46.80 -25.62 -6.10
CA VAL A 126 46.04 -25.27 -4.90
C VAL A 126 46.29 -26.29 -3.79
N SER A 127 46.55 -25.77 -2.57
CA SER A 127 46.74 -26.54 -1.34
C SER A 127 47.83 -27.64 -1.40
N VAL A 128 48.92 -27.38 -2.13
CA VAL A 128 49.96 -28.39 -2.36
C VAL A 128 50.83 -28.61 -1.14
N THR A 129 51.06 -29.89 -0.83
CA THR A 129 52.10 -30.34 0.09
C THR A 129 52.97 -31.42 -0.55
N GLY A 130 54.26 -31.14 -0.75
CA GLY A 130 55.17 -32.07 -1.41
C GLY A 130 56.39 -31.39 -2.04
N TYR A 131 56.88 -31.98 -3.11
CA TYR A 131 58.02 -31.49 -3.88
C TYR A 131 57.56 -30.85 -5.18
N PHE A 132 58.05 -29.66 -5.48
CA PHE A 132 57.80 -28.98 -6.74
C PHE A 132 59.12 -28.67 -7.44
N THR A 133 59.30 -29.18 -8.65
CA THR A 133 60.45 -28.90 -9.50
C THR A 133 60.02 -27.93 -10.61
N PRO A 134 60.24 -26.61 -10.44
CA PRO A 134 59.75 -25.60 -11.38
C PRO A 134 60.55 -25.57 -12.67
N THR A 135 59.86 -25.44 -13.79
CA THR A 135 60.40 -24.87 -15.03
C THR A 135 60.27 -23.36 -15.02
N TRP A 136 59.16 -22.83 -14.49
CA TRP A 136 58.96 -21.42 -14.20
C TRP A 136 57.92 -21.22 -13.10
N ILE A 137 57.97 -20.07 -12.43
CA ILE A 137 57.06 -19.69 -11.33
C ILE A 137 56.60 -18.26 -11.58
N ASP A 138 55.31 -18.00 -11.40
CA ASP A 138 54.82 -16.63 -11.35
C ASP A 138 55.12 -16.02 -9.98
N LYS A 139 56.10 -15.11 -9.93
CA LYS A 139 56.49 -14.41 -8.70
C LYS A 139 55.71 -13.13 -8.45
N GLU A 140 55.02 -12.64 -9.48
CA GLU A 140 54.27 -11.39 -9.43
C GLU A 140 52.77 -11.63 -9.32
N ALA A 141 52.31 -12.88 -9.50
CA ALA A 141 50.92 -13.25 -9.30
C ALA A 141 50.44 -12.94 -7.88
N GLU A 142 49.38 -12.14 -7.81
CA GLU A 142 48.63 -11.89 -6.59
C GLU A 142 47.72 -13.09 -6.28
N SER A 143 47.41 -13.29 -5.00
CA SER A 143 46.49 -14.36 -4.60
C SER A 143 45.11 -14.13 -5.23
N PRO A 144 44.59 -15.04 -6.05
CA PRO A 144 43.23 -14.95 -6.57
C PRO A 144 42.19 -15.38 -5.51
N PHE A 145 42.64 -15.88 -4.35
CA PHE A 145 41.78 -16.39 -3.30
C PHE A 145 41.97 -15.62 -1.98
N ILE A 146 40.95 -15.58 -1.14
CA ILE A 146 41.05 -15.11 0.26
C ILE A 146 41.46 -16.25 1.20
N TYR A 147 40.88 -17.44 1.04
CA TYR A 147 41.04 -18.53 2.00
C TYR A 147 42.24 -19.46 1.74
N TYR A 148 42.78 -19.46 0.52
CA TYR A 148 43.94 -20.27 0.20
C TYR A 148 45.24 -19.54 0.52
N ASN A 149 46.19 -20.29 1.06
CA ASN A 149 47.50 -19.76 1.40
C ASN A 149 48.35 -19.55 0.14
N TRP A 150 48.22 -18.38 -0.49
CA TRP A 150 49.06 -18.02 -1.61
C TRP A 150 50.48 -17.70 -1.17
N ILE A 151 51.46 -18.25 -1.87
CA ILE A 151 52.86 -18.10 -1.51
C ILE A 151 53.43 -16.77 -2.03
N ASP A 152 54.15 -16.04 -1.17
CA ASP A 152 54.94 -14.89 -1.59
C ASP A 152 56.37 -15.33 -1.92
N TRP A 153 56.66 -15.46 -3.21
CA TRP A 153 58.00 -15.80 -3.72
C TRP A 153 59.03 -14.67 -3.54
N GLY A 154 58.60 -13.44 -3.23
CA GLY A 154 59.45 -12.27 -2.99
C GLY A 154 59.96 -12.15 -1.55
N GLY A 155 59.36 -12.89 -0.60
CA GLY A 155 59.76 -12.93 0.80
C GLY A 155 61.09 -13.66 1.05
N ARG A 156 61.65 -13.50 2.26
CA ARG A 156 62.78 -14.34 2.72
C ARG A 156 62.26 -15.77 2.90
N GLY A 157 62.53 -16.64 1.92
CA GLY A 157 62.25 -18.08 2.05
C GLY A 157 62.85 -18.66 3.32
N ILE A 158 62.26 -19.74 3.83
CA ILE A 158 62.74 -20.41 5.04
C ILE A 158 63.96 -21.26 4.68
N ASP A 159 65.03 -21.17 5.46
CA ASP A 159 66.18 -22.06 5.32
C ASP A 159 65.73 -23.51 5.62
N CYS A 160 65.96 -24.45 4.68
CA CYS A 160 65.56 -25.85 4.86
C CYS A 160 66.25 -26.45 6.10
N PRO A 161 65.51 -27.06 7.04
CA PRO A 161 66.11 -27.75 8.19
C PRO A 161 66.97 -28.95 7.76
N ASP A 162 68.01 -29.25 8.54
CA ASP A 162 68.82 -30.46 8.36
C ASP A 162 67.96 -31.71 8.63
N GLY A 163 67.83 -32.61 7.65
CA GLY A 163 67.05 -33.86 7.74
C GLY A 163 66.30 -34.22 6.45
N SER A 164 65.62 -35.36 6.39
CA SER A 164 64.71 -35.67 5.28
C SER A 164 63.41 -34.84 5.39
N PRO A 165 62.98 -34.16 4.31
CA PRO A 165 61.68 -33.48 4.29
C PRO A 165 60.54 -34.46 4.61
N PHE A 166 59.54 -34.01 5.37
CA PHE A 166 58.34 -34.77 5.78
C PHE A 166 58.55 -35.97 6.74
N GLU A 167 59.77 -36.47 6.94
CA GLU A 167 60.06 -37.52 7.94
C GLU A 167 60.64 -36.95 9.25
N ASP A 168 61.65 -36.07 9.15
CA ASP A 168 62.33 -35.48 10.32
C ASP A 168 61.70 -34.15 10.77
N TRP A 169 61.00 -33.49 9.86
CA TRP A 169 60.49 -32.12 10.06
C TRP A 169 59.15 -32.16 10.81
N THR A 170 59.20 -31.96 12.12
CA THR A 170 58.05 -32.20 13.02
C THR A 170 57.14 -31.00 13.27
N TYR A 171 57.52 -29.78 12.87
CA TYR A 171 56.72 -28.56 13.08
C TYR A 171 56.97 -27.52 11.98
N PHE A 172 56.27 -27.66 10.85
CA PHE A 172 55.97 -26.51 9.98
C PHE A 172 54.53 -26.09 10.26
N GLN A 173 54.34 -25.19 11.22
CA GLN A 173 53.07 -24.48 11.35
C GLN A 173 53.12 -23.27 10.44
N SER A 174 52.17 -23.19 9.50
CA SER A 174 51.95 -22.11 8.52
C SER A 174 52.49 -22.39 7.11
N PRO A 175 51.78 -21.94 6.06
CA PRO A 175 52.18 -22.08 4.67
C PRO A 175 53.60 -21.59 4.44
N SER A 176 54.45 -22.43 3.87
CA SER A 176 55.85 -22.12 3.69
C SER A 176 56.50 -22.95 2.58
N TYR A 177 57.63 -22.44 2.10
CA TYR A 177 58.50 -23.15 1.17
C TYR A 177 59.95 -23.07 1.60
N CYS A 178 60.72 -24.08 1.20
CA CYS A 178 62.16 -24.08 1.30
C CYS A 178 62.77 -24.62 0.00
N VAL A 179 63.98 -24.16 -0.34
CA VAL A 179 64.66 -24.53 -1.60
C VAL A 179 65.82 -25.46 -1.30
N LEU A 180 65.80 -26.66 -1.87
CA LEU A 180 66.91 -27.61 -1.78
C LEU A 180 68.06 -27.20 -2.70
N GLU A 181 69.30 -27.66 -2.42
CA GLU A 181 70.49 -27.35 -3.24
C GLU A 181 70.33 -27.73 -4.72
N ASN A 182 69.43 -28.67 -5.03
CA ASN A 182 69.13 -29.14 -6.39
C ASN A 182 68.09 -28.26 -7.13
N GLY A 183 67.59 -27.17 -6.52
CA GLY A 183 66.60 -26.27 -7.11
C GLY A 183 65.14 -26.75 -7.00
N THR A 184 64.90 -27.89 -6.35
CA THR A 184 63.55 -28.37 -6.00
C THR A 184 63.02 -27.63 -4.78
N TYR A 185 61.77 -27.19 -4.86
CA TYR A 185 61.05 -26.54 -3.80
C TYR A 185 60.30 -27.58 -2.97
N VAL A 186 60.46 -27.52 -1.65
CA VAL A 186 59.58 -28.26 -0.73
C VAL A 186 58.50 -27.29 -0.28
N VAL A 187 57.25 -27.65 -0.52
CA VAL A 187 56.08 -26.80 -0.31
C VAL A 187 55.13 -27.44 0.72
N PHE A 188 54.56 -26.62 1.60
CA PHE A 188 53.66 -27.07 2.67
C PHE A 188 52.36 -26.26 2.68
N ALA A 189 51.24 -26.89 2.30
CA ALA A 189 49.90 -26.31 2.30
C ALA A 189 49.84 -24.91 1.63
N VAL A 190 50.51 -24.75 0.49
CA VAL A 190 50.58 -23.49 -0.27
C VAL A 190 49.92 -23.61 -1.64
N SER A 191 49.49 -22.46 -2.17
CA SER A 191 48.94 -22.33 -3.51
C SER A 191 49.79 -21.34 -4.33
N PHE A 192 49.97 -21.60 -5.62
CA PHE A 192 50.79 -20.77 -6.51
C PHE A 192 50.51 -21.07 -7.99
N ALA A 193 50.85 -20.13 -8.87
CA ALA A 193 50.82 -20.33 -10.32
C ALA A 193 52.24 -20.60 -10.85
N GLY A 194 52.38 -21.63 -11.70
CA GLY A 194 53.65 -21.94 -12.34
C GLY A 194 53.63 -23.26 -13.11
N GLU A 195 54.70 -23.48 -13.88
CA GLU A 195 54.90 -24.74 -14.60
C GLU A 195 56.03 -25.52 -13.96
N GLY A 196 55.81 -26.82 -13.82
CA GLY A 196 56.80 -27.73 -13.28
C GLY A 196 56.21 -29.11 -13.01
N GLU A 197 57.05 -29.98 -12.45
CA GLU A 197 56.64 -31.29 -11.97
C GLU A 197 56.33 -31.20 -10.47
N ILE A 198 55.12 -31.60 -10.09
CA ILE A 198 54.70 -31.72 -8.71
C ILE A 198 54.72 -33.18 -8.28
N SER A 199 55.22 -33.45 -7.07
CA SER A 199 55.19 -34.76 -6.43
C SER A 199 54.60 -34.61 -5.03
N VAL A 200 53.38 -35.12 -4.84
CA VAL A 200 52.61 -34.93 -3.61
C VAL A 200 52.99 -35.98 -2.57
N GLU A 201 53.32 -35.53 -1.36
CA GLU A 201 53.71 -36.41 -0.25
C GLU A 201 52.54 -37.34 0.14
N PRO A 202 52.78 -38.63 0.49
CA PRO A 202 51.73 -39.54 0.93
C PRO A 202 50.93 -38.99 2.11
N GLY A 203 49.60 -39.10 2.03
CA GLY A 203 48.68 -38.59 3.04
C GLY A 203 48.21 -37.14 2.84
N TRP A 204 48.75 -36.44 1.84
CA TRP A 204 48.29 -35.13 1.40
C TRP A 204 47.61 -35.18 0.03
N SER A 205 46.91 -34.11 -0.34
CA SER A 205 46.34 -33.93 -1.67
C SER A 205 46.90 -32.66 -2.32
N ALA A 206 46.74 -32.56 -3.63
CA ALA A 206 47.00 -31.34 -4.39
C ALA A 206 45.99 -31.23 -5.52
N GLU A 207 45.50 -30.04 -5.76
CA GLU A 207 44.59 -29.74 -6.86
C GLU A 207 45.32 -28.87 -7.90
N TRP A 208 44.97 -29.05 -9.18
CA TRP A 208 45.47 -28.20 -10.25
C TRP A 208 44.38 -27.80 -11.24
N GLY A 209 44.56 -26.62 -11.79
CA GLY A 209 43.62 -26.00 -12.71
C GLY A 209 44.25 -24.83 -13.45
N TYR A 210 43.41 -23.95 -13.97
CA TYR A 210 43.83 -22.66 -14.51
C TYR A 210 42.84 -21.57 -14.10
N MET A 211 43.32 -20.34 -14.03
CA MET A 211 42.46 -19.17 -13.81
C MET A 211 41.93 -18.66 -15.15
N THR A 212 40.67 -18.25 -15.21
CA THR A 212 40.11 -17.52 -16.36
C THR A 212 40.65 -16.08 -16.41
N GLU A 213 40.61 -15.46 -17.59
CA GLU A 213 40.94 -14.04 -17.73
C GLU A 213 39.83 -13.20 -17.10
N SER A 214 40.20 -12.20 -16.29
CA SER A 214 39.24 -11.24 -15.76
C SER A 214 38.77 -10.28 -16.85
N PHE A 215 37.52 -9.85 -16.74
CA PHE A 215 36.92 -8.85 -17.62
C PHE A 215 36.16 -7.81 -16.79
N PHE A 216 35.92 -6.65 -17.39
CA PHE A 216 35.25 -5.57 -16.70
C PHE A 216 33.73 -5.69 -16.83
N VAL A 217 33.04 -5.66 -15.69
CA VAL A 217 31.58 -5.55 -15.59
C VAL A 217 31.24 -4.16 -15.05
N GLU A 218 30.23 -3.51 -15.64
CA GLU A 218 29.76 -2.21 -15.16
C GLU A 218 28.97 -2.38 -13.86
N LYS A 219 29.27 -1.56 -12.86
CA LYS A 219 28.61 -1.62 -11.54
C LYS A 219 27.20 -1.08 -11.65
N HIS A 220 26.24 -1.87 -11.18
CA HIS A 220 24.86 -1.45 -11.11
C HIS A 220 24.66 -0.40 -10.02
N PRO A 221 23.78 0.59 -10.24
CA PRO A 221 23.39 1.51 -9.18
C PRO A 221 22.55 0.75 -8.14
N LYS A 222 22.69 1.11 -6.86
CA LYS A 222 21.86 0.55 -5.78
C LYS A 222 20.35 0.67 -6.06
N SER A 223 19.92 1.73 -6.72
CA SER A 223 18.51 1.94 -7.08
C SER A 223 17.97 0.99 -8.16
N ARG A 224 18.77 0.04 -8.65
CA ARG A 224 18.29 -1.08 -9.47
C ARG A 224 17.73 -2.20 -8.59
N TYR A 225 18.23 -2.27 -7.35
CA TYR A 225 17.98 -3.24 -6.29
C TYR A 225 17.21 -2.65 -5.11
N ILE A 226 16.58 -1.50 -5.34
CA ILE A 226 15.81 -0.78 -4.35
C ILE A 226 14.71 -0.14 -5.17
N ASP A 227 13.44 -0.46 -4.89
CA ASP A 227 12.30 0.00 -5.70
C ASP A 227 12.32 -0.66 -7.09
N GLU A 228 12.44 -1.99 -7.11
CA GLU A 228 12.70 -2.77 -8.33
C GLU A 228 11.45 -2.82 -9.22
N ASP A 229 10.30 -3.19 -8.64
CA ASP A 229 9.20 -3.73 -9.44
C ASP A 229 7.79 -3.20 -9.16
N PRO A 230 6.96 -3.01 -10.20
CA PRO A 230 5.53 -2.86 -10.04
C PRO A 230 4.90 -4.24 -9.77
N ILE A 231 4.66 -4.60 -8.49
CA ILE A 231 4.06 -5.87 -7.98
C ILE A 231 3.27 -6.68 -9.02
N ASN A 232 3.95 -7.40 -9.90
CA ASN A 232 3.36 -8.14 -11.01
C ASN A 232 3.92 -9.57 -11.11
N GLY A 233 4.92 -9.90 -10.29
CA GLY A 233 5.57 -11.19 -10.25
C GLY A 233 6.41 -11.51 -11.49
N ILE A 234 7.16 -10.53 -11.98
CA ILE A 234 8.14 -10.66 -13.05
C ILE A 234 9.48 -10.20 -12.45
N ASP A 235 10.51 -11.01 -12.58
CA ASP A 235 11.90 -10.64 -12.33
C ASP A 235 12.37 -9.65 -13.43
N ASP A 236 12.37 -8.34 -13.13
CA ASP A 236 12.79 -7.30 -14.09
C ASP A 236 14.26 -6.88 -13.92
N ASP A 237 14.89 -7.12 -12.76
CA ASP A 237 16.27 -6.76 -12.47
C ASP A 237 17.26 -7.85 -12.93
N GLY A 238 16.77 -9.09 -13.01
CA GLY A 238 17.36 -10.27 -13.63
C GLY A 238 18.16 -11.16 -12.68
N ASP A 239 18.03 -10.98 -11.36
CA ASP A 239 18.85 -11.72 -10.37
C ASP A 239 18.34 -13.14 -10.07
N CYS A 240 17.05 -13.43 -10.30
CA CYS A 240 16.53 -14.80 -10.30
C CYS A 240 16.86 -15.54 -11.60
N LEU A 241 16.59 -14.93 -12.76
CA LEU A 241 16.81 -15.53 -14.08
C LEU A 241 18.28 -15.54 -14.51
N ARG A 242 19.13 -14.73 -13.85
CA ARG A 242 20.53 -14.48 -14.21
C ARG A 242 20.67 -14.01 -15.66
N ASP A 243 19.82 -13.07 -16.06
CA ASP A 243 19.65 -12.66 -17.46
C ASP A 243 20.94 -12.17 -18.13
N GLU A 244 21.86 -11.58 -17.35
CA GLU A 244 23.14 -11.07 -17.87
C GLU A 244 24.27 -12.12 -17.86
N TYR A 245 24.11 -13.24 -17.15
CA TYR A 245 25.14 -14.29 -17.01
C TYR A 245 24.55 -15.70 -17.21
N LEU A 246 24.16 -15.97 -18.45
CA LEU A 246 23.66 -17.28 -18.89
C LEU A 246 24.80 -18.32 -18.90
N THR A 247 24.89 -19.16 -17.87
CA THR A 247 25.64 -20.43 -17.95
C THR A 247 24.82 -21.47 -18.72
N GLU A 248 25.47 -22.46 -19.35
CA GLU A 248 24.75 -23.56 -20.05
C GLU A 248 23.95 -24.48 -19.09
N ASP A 249 24.08 -24.25 -17.78
CA ASP A 249 23.31 -24.92 -16.75
C ASP A 249 21.96 -24.19 -16.60
N GLU A 250 20.84 -24.89 -16.82
CA GLU A 250 19.50 -24.40 -16.49
C GLU A 250 19.43 -24.12 -14.98
N TYR A 251 19.69 -22.87 -14.58
CA TYR A 251 19.34 -22.40 -13.25
C TYR A 251 17.81 -22.39 -13.17
N GLN A 252 17.27 -23.26 -12.32
CA GLN A 252 15.83 -23.41 -12.12
C GLN A 252 15.56 -23.02 -10.67
N ASP A 253 15.33 -21.73 -10.43
CA ASP A 253 14.71 -21.30 -9.18
C ASP A 253 13.20 -21.50 -9.31
N ASP A 254 12.70 -22.48 -8.57
CA ASP A 254 11.29 -22.87 -8.44
C ASP A 254 11.06 -23.16 -6.94
N GLY A 255 11.29 -22.12 -6.14
CA GLY A 255 11.12 -22.13 -4.69
C GLY A 255 9.69 -22.50 -4.28
N ASN A 256 8.70 -22.07 -5.08
CA ASN A 256 7.28 -22.34 -4.87
C ASN A 256 6.84 -23.72 -5.42
N ARG A 257 7.66 -24.38 -6.25
CA ARG A 257 7.45 -25.72 -6.83
C ARG A 257 6.22 -25.83 -7.72
N ASN A 258 5.85 -24.75 -8.40
CA ASN A 258 4.73 -24.71 -9.32
C ASN A 258 5.14 -25.14 -10.75
N GLY A 259 6.46 -25.28 -11.00
CA GLY A 259 7.02 -25.71 -12.28
C GLY A 259 7.18 -24.60 -13.32
N ILE A 260 7.08 -23.35 -12.89
CA ILE A 260 7.45 -22.12 -13.59
C ILE A 260 8.63 -21.54 -12.81
N ASN A 261 9.67 -21.10 -13.50
CA ASN A 261 10.84 -20.54 -12.83
C ASN A 261 10.67 -19.03 -12.69
N CYS A 262 11.17 -18.49 -11.58
CA CYS A 262 11.20 -17.06 -11.29
C CYS A 262 9.81 -16.41 -11.44
N ASP A 263 8.82 -16.97 -10.75
CA ASP A 263 7.46 -16.45 -10.77
C ASP A 263 6.82 -16.29 -9.38
N VAL A 264 5.70 -15.58 -9.39
CA VAL A 264 4.86 -15.41 -8.20
C VAL A 264 3.54 -16.14 -8.38
N GLU A 265 3.32 -17.18 -7.56
CA GLU A 265 2.05 -17.89 -7.48
C GLU A 265 1.05 -17.12 -6.61
N TRP A 266 -0.01 -16.63 -7.25
CA TRP A 266 -1.16 -16.00 -6.60
C TRP A 266 -2.21 -17.06 -6.25
N VAL A 267 -2.27 -17.47 -4.99
CA VAL A 267 -3.21 -18.51 -4.53
C VAL A 267 -4.55 -17.89 -4.16
N TYR A 268 -5.58 -18.17 -4.95
CA TYR A 268 -6.96 -17.70 -4.70
C TYR A 268 -7.83 -18.77 -4.01
N ASP A 269 -8.78 -18.34 -3.17
CA ASP A 269 -9.83 -19.19 -2.62
C ASP A 269 -10.89 -19.54 -3.69
N GLN A 270 -11.83 -20.43 -3.33
CA GLN A 270 -12.95 -20.81 -4.21
C GLN A 270 -13.90 -19.64 -4.56
N ASN A 271 -13.78 -18.51 -3.85
CA ASN A 271 -14.59 -17.31 -4.06
C ASN A 271 -13.84 -16.22 -4.85
N GLY A 272 -12.59 -16.48 -5.28
CA GLY A 272 -11.75 -15.54 -6.02
C GLY A 272 -11.02 -14.50 -5.15
N ASN A 273 -10.97 -14.68 -3.83
CA ASN A 273 -10.15 -13.86 -2.94
C ASN A 273 -8.74 -14.43 -2.87
N LEU A 274 -7.72 -13.59 -2.98
CA LEU A 274 -6.33 -14.02 -2.79
C LEU A 274 -6.11 -14.41 -1.31
N VAL A 275 -5.48 -15.56 -1.10
CA VAL A 275 -5.25 -16.20 0.21
C VAL A 275 -3.78 -16.10 0.60
N SER A 276 -2.88 -16.34 -0.35
CA SER A 276 -1.44 -16.25 -0.15
C SER A 276 -0.74 -15.89 -1.45
N ILE A 277 0.36 -15.18 -1.32
CA ILE A 277 1.32 -14.92 -2.39
C ILE A 277 2.51 -15.84 -2.07
N GLN A 278 2.90 -16.69 -3.02
CA GLN A 278 4.09 -17.54 -2.91
C GLN A 278 5.02 -17.17 -4.06
N ALA A 279 6.05 -16.40 -3.77
CA ALA A 279 7.09 -16.07 -4.73
C ALA A 279 8.20 -17.13 -4.71
N ASP A 280 8.87 -17.30 -5.85
CA ASP A 280 10.19 -17.90 -5.91
C ASP A 280 11.23 -17.00 -5.20
N TYR A 281 12.46 -17.47 -5.05
CA TYR A 281 13.51 -16.64 -4.48
C TYR A 281 13.99 -15.61 -5.51
N ASN A 282 14.23 -14.38 -5.06
CA ASN A 282 14.74 -13.28 -5.85
C ASN A 282 13.75 -12.82 -6.96
N VAL A 283 12.45 -12.89 -6.66
CA VAL A 283 11.39 -12.32 -7.51
C VAL A 283 10.55 -11.32 -6.72
N ASP A 284 10.50 -10.06 -7.19
CA ASP A 284 9.58 -9.00 -6.70
C ASP A 284 9.74 -8.79 -5.17
N GLU A 285 10.98 -8.84 -4.65
CA GLU A 285 11.35 -8.67 -3.22
C GLU A 285 11.05 -7.27 -2.69
N ASP A 286 11.33 -6.28 -3.54
CA ASP A 286 11.27 -4.86 -3.25
C ASP A 286 10.31 -4.15 -4.20
N PRO A 287 8.99 -4.22 -3.92
CA PRO A 287 7.99 -3.59 -4.77
C PRO A 287 8.10 -2.07 -4.76
N ASP A 288 7.55 -1.41 -5.80
CA ASP A 288 7.56 0.05 -5.89
C ASP A 288 6.67 0.68 -4.81
N ASP A 289 7.32 0.91 -3.67
CA ASP A 289 6.79 1.56 -2.49
C ASP A 289 6.31 2.96 -2.84
N SER A 290 7.00 3.66 -3.75
CA SER A 290 6.68 5.04 -4.08
C SER A 290 5.33 5.15 -4.81
N GLU A 291 5.09 4.28 -5.79
CA GLU A 291 3.85 4.19 -6.54
C GLU A 291 2.73 3.58 -5.67
N HIS A 292 3.03 2.47 -4.97
CA HIS A 292 2.05 1.79 -4.13
C HIS A 292 1.60 2.64 -2.94
N ILE A 293 2.53 3.28 -2.23
CA ILE A 293 2.22 4.17 -1.10
C ILE A 293 1.56 5.45 -1.62
N GLY A 294 2.02 6.01 -2.75
CA GLY A 294 1.39 7.16 -3.39
C GLY A 294 -0.09 6.91 -3.70
N GLU A 295 -0.38 5.81 -4.38
CA GLU A 295 -1.72 5.37 -4.74
C GLU A 295 -2.57 5.05 -3.50
N SER A 296 -1.99 4.34 -2.53
CA SER A 296 -2.72 3.95 -1.32
C SER A 296 -3.06 5.15 -0.44
N SER A 297 -2.14 6.11 -0.32
CA SER A 297 -2.34 7.38 0.39
C SER A 297 -3.44 8.22 -0.29
N HIS A 298 -3.45 8.28 -1.62
CA HIS A 298 -4.51 8.96 -2.37
C HIS A 298 -5.89 8.36 -2.10
N ARG A 299 -6.03 7.03 -2.22
CA ARG A 299 -7.31 6.34 -1.93
C ARG A 299 -7.72 6.52 -0.47
N THR A 300 -6.77 6.39 0.45
CA THR A 300 -6.96 6.62 1.89
C THR A 300 -7.51 8.02 2.15
N PHE A 301 -6.93 9.04 1.51
CA PHE A 301 -7.39 10.41 1.67
C PHE A 301 -8.84 10.60 1.21
N ILE A 302 -9.21 10.05 0.04
CA ILE A 302 -10.58 10.16 -0.48
C ILE A 302 -11.57 9.46 0.46
N ILE A 303 -11.27 8.22 0.87
CA ILE A 303 -12.14 7.42 1.74
C ILE A 303 -12.25 8.07 3.13
N GLY A 304 -11.13 8.44 3.73
CA GLY A 304 -11.07 9.09 5.03
C GLY A 304 -11.79 10.44 5.05
N THR A 305 -11.61 11.27 4.02
CA THR A 305 -12.32 12.54 3.87
C THR A 305 -13.83 12.33 3.67
N GLY A 306 -14.21 11.34 2.86
CA GLY A 306 -15.62 10.96 2.66
C GLY A 306 -16.30 10.51 3.95
N LYS A 307 -15.69 9.58 4.69
CA LYS A 307 -16.24 9.02 5.93
C LYS A 307 -16.21 10.01 7.10
N ILE A 308 -15.05 10.60 7.39
CA ILE A 308 -14.89 11.49 8.55
C ILE A 308 -15.46 12.87 8.26
N ALA A 309 -14.91 13.60 7.30
CA ALA A 309 -15.23 15.01 7.13
C ALA A 309 -16.66 15.20 6.63
N PHE A 310 -17.05 14.42 5.62
CA PHE A 310 -18.33 14.59 4.94
C PHE A 310 -19.49 13.87 5.64
N VAL A 311 -19.37 12.58 5.92
CA VAL A 311 -20.46 11.81 6.58
C VAL A 311 -20.55 12.10 8.07
N MET A 312 -19.46 11.95 8.83
CA MET A 312 -19.51 12.08 10.29
C MET A 312 -19.54 13.52 10.78
N ILE A 313 -18.66 14.39 10.28
CA ILE A 313 -18.58 15.78 10.78
C ILE A 313 -19.65 16.64 10.12
N LEU A 314 -19.54 16.92 8.82
CA LEU A 314 -20.49 17.81 8.14
C LEU A 314 -21.90 17.21 8.13
N GLY A 315 -22.01 15.91 7.86
CA GLY A 315 -23.28 15.19 7.82
C GLY A 315 -24.05 15.20 9.14
N LEU A 316 -23.38 15.25 10.30
CA LEU A 316 -24.02 15.29 11.61
C LEU A 316 -24.21 16.72 12.13
N PHE A 317 -23.18 17.56 12.06
CA PHE A 317 -23.21 18.90 12.65
C PHE A 317 -24.09 19.87 11.85
N LEU A 318 -24.13 19.79 10.51
CA LEU A 318 -24.98 20.69 9.71
C LEU A 318 -26.47 20.51 10.05
N PRO A 319 -27.04 19.29 10.05
CA PRO A 319 -28.40 19.09 10.50
C PRO A 319 -28.63 19.50 11.96
N LEU A 320 -27.68 19.24 12.86
CA LEU A 320 -27.83 19.57 14.29
C LEU A 320 -28.08 21.07 14.51
N PHE A 321 -27.34 21.93 13.82
CA PHE A 321 -27.48 23.39 13.97
C PHE A 321 -28.57 24.01 13.10
N LEU A 322 -28.83 23.44 11.92
CA LEU A 322 -29.72 24.06 10.93
C LEU A 322 -31.11 23.43 10.89
N ALA A 323 -31.23 22.10 11.05
CA ALA A 323 -32.51 21.40 10.95
C ALA A 323 -33.33 21.48 12.24
N LEU A 324 -32.67 21.49 13.39
CA LEU A 324 -33.32 21.55 14.71
C LEU A 324 -34.14 22.85 14.91
N GLY A 325 -33.64 23.96 14.38
CA GLY A 325 -34.26 25.28 14.51
C GLY A 325 -35.37 25.58 13.48
N LEU A 326 -35.67 24.67 12.55
CA LEU A 326 -36.57 24.95 11.41
C LEU A 326 -38.02 25.19 11.80
N VAL A 327 -38.47 24.51 12.86
CA VAL A 327 -39.86 24.55 13.34
C VAL A 327 -39.92 24.92 14.83
N ARG A 328 -38.86 24.62 15.58
CA ARG A 328 -38.80 24.85 17.02
C ARG A 328 -38.87 26.33 17.37
N ASP A 329 -38.11 27.18 16.68
CA ASP A 329 -38.01 28.59 17.03
C ASP A 329 -39.36 29.31 16.78
N GLU A 330 -40.11 28.95 15.73
CA GLU A 330 -41.49 29.43 15.54
C GLU A 330 -42.50 28.81 16.51
N SER A 331 -42.29 27.57 16.96
CA SER A 331 -43.12 26.93 17.98
C SER A 331 -42.93 27.56 19.36
N GLU A 332 -41.70 27.94 19.74
CA GLU A 332 -41.40 28.57 21.03
C GLU A 332 -41.85 30.03 21.09
N ASN A 333 -41.67 30.78 20.00
CA ASN A 333 -42.11 32.17 19.90
C ASN A 333 -43.62 32.32 19.71
N GLY A 334 -44.34 31.20 19.55
CA GLY A 334 -45.77 31.18 19.29
C GLY A 334 -46.16 31.79 17.94
N THR A 335 -45.21 32.16 17.06
CA THR A 335 -45.50 32.84 15.79
C THR A 335 -46.04 31.92 14.69
N LEU A 336 -46.14 30.63 14.99
CA LEU A 336 -46.65 29.59 14.10
C LEU A 336 -48.06 29.88 13.56
N HIS A 337 -48.93 30.53 14.33
CA HIS A 337 -50.31 30.86 13.90
C HIS A 337 -50.36 31.89 12.76
N TYR A 338 -49.38 32.79 12.67
CA TYR A 338 -49.30 33.76 11.56
C TYR A 338 -48.99 33.08 10.22
N LEU A 339 -48.18 32.01 10.26
CA LEU A 339 -47.79 31.24 9.08
C LEU A 339 -48.87 30.24 8.63
N LEU A 340 -49.73 29.79 9.54
CA LEU A 340 -50.81 28.83 9.28
C LEU A 340 -52.18 29.50 9.00
N SER A 341 -52.21 30.81 8.72
CA SER A 341 -53.45 31.56 8.46
C SER A 341 -54.19 31.14 7.18
N LYS A 342 -53.54 30.40 6.26
CA LYS A 342 -54.17 29.72 5.13
C LYS A 342 -54.31 28.22 5.42
N PRO A 343 -55.37 27.54 4.94
CA PRO A 343 -55.52 26.10 5.10
C PRO A 343 -54.40 25.39 4.33
N ILE A 344 -53.38 24.95 5.06
CA ILE A 344 -52.28 24.10 4.61
C ILE A 344 -52.30 22.87 5.50
N HIS A 345 -52.18 21.70 4.89
CA HIS A 345 -52.12 20.47 5.66
C HIS A 345 -50.83 20.48 6.49
N ARG A 346 -51.01 20.33 7.79
CA ARG A 346 -49.98 20.46 8.83
C ARG A 346 -48.73 19.61 8.59
N GLY A 347 -48.89 18.41 8.04
CA GLY A 347 -47.77 17.54 7.70
C GLY A 347 -46.97 18.00 6.46
N GLU A 348 -47.62 18.70 5.53
CA GLU A 348 -46.94 19.24 4.33
C GLU A 348 -46.03 20.41 4.69
N PHE A 349 -46.41 21.21 5.70
CA PHE A 349 -45.61 22.33 6.18
C PHE A 349 -44.21 21.90 6.65
N ILE A 350 -44.12 20.81 7.42
CA ILE A 350 -42.86 20.25 7.94
C ILE A 350 -41.98 19.77 6.78
N LEU A 351 -42.60 19.11 5.80
CA LEU A 351 -41.91 18.59 4.62
C LEU A 351 -41.31 19.74 3.79
N TYR A 352 -42.07 20.81 3.54
CA TYR A 352 -41.56 21.97 2.79
C TYR A 352 -40.45 22.71 3.54
N ARG A 353 -40.50 22.77 4.88
CA ARG A 353 -39.41 23.31 5.70
C ARG A 353 -38.14 22.46 5.58
N LEU A 354 -38.29 21.14 5.65
CA LEU A 354 -37.16 20.21 5.47
C LEU A 354 -36.55 20.33 4.06
N LEU A 355 -37.37 20.46 3.01
CA LEU A 355 -36.89 20.68 1.65
C LEU A 355 -36.11 22.00 1.50
N GLY A 356 -36.56 23.09 2.15
CA GLY A 356 -35.83 24.36 2.14
C GLY A 356 -34.46 24.26 2.81
N TYR A 357 -34.37 23.50 3.91
CA TYR A 357 -33.10 23.16 4.55
C TYR A 357 -32.19 22.32 3.63
N LEU A 358 -32.73 21.23 3.06
CA LEU A 358 -31.97 20.36 2.17
C LEU A 358 -31.45 21.12 0.95
N GLY A 359 -32.24 22.03 0.38
CA GLY A 359 -31.82 22.86 -0.75
C GLY A 359 -30.53 23.66 -0.48
N ILE A 360 -30.37 24.23 0.72
CA ILE A 360 -29.14 24.94 1.09
C ILE A 360 -28.01 23.96 1.41
N VAL A 361 -28.28 22.96 2.25
CA VAL A 361 -27.21 22.14 2.80
C VAL A 361 -26.66 21.14 1.78
N VAL A 362 -27.54 20.53 0.98
CA VAL A 362 -27.12 19.62 -0.11
C VAL A 362 -26.37 20.39 -1.18
N SER A 363 -26.85 21.57 -1.60
CA SER A 363 -26.13 22.35 -2.62
C SER A 363 -24.73 22.75 -2.14
N TYR A 364 -24.61 23.19 -0.88
CA TYR A 364 -23.33 23.50 -0.26
C TYR A 364 -22.39 22.28 -0.21
N THR A 365 -22.84 21.13 0.31
CA THR A 365 -21.96 19.97 0.46
C THR A 365 -21.58 19.37 -0.88
N VAL A 366 -22.51 19.30 -1.85
CA VAL A 366 -22.20 18.81 -3.20
C VAL A 366 -21.20 19.71 -3.90
N ILE A 367 -21.33 21.05 -3.80
CA ILE A 367 -20.33 21.97 -4.36
C ILE A 367 -18.96 21.74 -3.73
N LEU A 368 -18.88 21.56 -2.42
CA LEU A 368 -17.62 21.25 -1.75
C LEU A 368 -17.02 19.92 -2.20
N ILE A 369 -17.84 18.86 -2.29
CA ILE A 369 -17.40 17.56 -2.78
C ILE A 369 -16.86 17.68 -4.21
N LEU A 370 -17.54 18.42 -5.09
CA LEU A 370 -17.08 18.63 -6.46
C LEU A 370 -15.75 19.40 -6.52
N ILE A 371 -15.52 20.37 -5.63
CA ILE A 371 -14.25 21.09 -5.54
C ILE A 371 -13.13 20.15 -5.08
N VAL A 372 -13.37 19.36 -4.03
CA VAL A 372 -12.38 18.38 -3.52
C VAL A 372 -12.11 17.30 -4.57
N ALA A 373 -13.15 16.80 -5.24
CA ALA A 373 -13.04 15.84 -6.33
C ALA A 373 -12.19 16.38 -7.48
N LEU A 374 -12.39 17.65 -7.86
CA LEU A 374 -11.59 18.29 -8.88
C LEU A 374 -10.11 18.41 -8.46
N ILE A 375 -9.84 18.84 -7.22
CA ILE A 375 -8.46 19.01 -6.73
C ILE A 375 -7.74 17.67 -6.62
N THR A 376 -8.39 16.67 -6.05
CA THR A 376 -7.82 15.31 -5.90
C THR A 376 -7.62 14.64 -7.25
N SER A 377 -8.52 14.83 -8.22
CA SER A 377 -8.37 14.29 -9.58
C SER A 377 -7.23 14.94 -10.38
N LEU A 378 -6.84 16.19 -10.05
CA LEU A 378 -5.74 16.92 -10.70
C LEU A 378 -4.36 16.66 -10.06
N ILE A 379 -4.34 16.28 -8.78
CA ILE A 379 -3.10 16.11 -7.99
C ILE A 379 -2.82 14.63 -7.72
N GLY A 380 -3.81 13.75 -7.88
CA GLY A 380 -3.68 12.33 -7.65
C GLY A 380 -2.54 11.70 -8.46
N PRO A 381 -1.91 10.64 -7.92
CA PRO A 381 -0.86 9.92 -8.62
C PRO A 381 -1.41 9.30 -9.92
N GLY A 382 -0.56 9.24 -10.95
CA GLY A 382 -0.84 8.64 -12.24
C GLY A 382 -0.44 9.50 -13.45
N ASP A 383 -0.37 8.86 -14.62
CA ASP A 383 0.13 9.48 -15.87
C ASP A 383 -0.84 10.50 -16.50
N SER A 384 -2.11 10.44 -16.12
CA SER A 384 -3.16 11.27 -16.72
C SER A 384 -3.32 12.60 -15.98
N ILE A 385 -3.44 13.71 -16.73
CA ILE A 385 -3.65 15.05 -16.17
C ILE A 385 -4.94 15.15 -15.33
N VAL A 386 -5.97 14.37 -15.67
CA VAL A 386 -7.24 14.33 -14.93
C VAL A 386 -7.66 12.88 -14.73
N ARG A 387 -7.68 12.44 -13.47
CA ARG A 387 -8.04 11.08 -13.11
C ARG A 387 -9.55 10.91 -13.00
N LEU A 388 -10.16 10.29 -14.03
CA LEU A 388 -11.62 10.10 -14.08
C LEU A 388 -12.12 8.91 -13.25
N SER A 389 -11.23 8.00 -12.83
CA SER A 389 -11.56 6.83 -12.01
C SER A 389 -12.13 7.18 -10.63
N ASP A 390 -11.83 8.38 -10.12
CA ASP A 390 -12.15 8.74 -8.73
C ASP A 390 -13.52 9.40 -8.62
N TYR A 391 -14.05 9.92 -9.73
CA TYR A 391 -15.36 10.57 -9.77
C TYR A 391 -16.51 9.66 -9.33
N PRO A 392 -16.59 8.37 -9.72
CA PRO A 392 -17.56 7.43 -9.18
C PRO A 392 -17.55 7.35 -7.65
N VAL A 393 -16.38 7.32 -7.02
CA VAL A 393 -16.24 7.30 -5.55
C VAL A 393 -16.75 8.61 -4.94
N TRP A 394 -16.36 9.75 -5.50
CA TRP A 394 -16.87 11.05 -5.06
C TRP A 394 -18.39 11.20 -5.23
N MET A 395 -18.97 10.63 -6.28
CA MET A 395 -20.41 10.57 -6.48
C MET A 395 -21.09 9.67 -5.43
N GLY A 396 -20.45 8.56 -5.04
CA GLY A 396 -20.88 7.72 -3.93
C GLY A 396 -20.85 8.46 -2.59
N ILE A 397 -19.78 9.22 -2.31
CA ILE A 397 -19.67 10.09 -1.13
C ILE A 397 -20.76 11.17 -1.16
N ALA A 398 -21.03 11.78 -2.32
CA ALA A 398 -22.13 12.73 -2.48
C ALA A 398 -23.50 12.08 -2.20
N LEU A 399 -23.74 10.88 -2.70
CA LEU A 399 -24.97 10.13 -2.42
C LEU A 399 -25.12 9.84 -0.91
N ALA A 400 -24.06 9.33 -0.27
CA ALA A 400 -24.03 9.03 1.14
C ALA A 400 -24.31 10.28 1.98
N THR A 401 -23.65 11.40 1.68
CA THR A 401 -23.87 12.66 2.40
C THR A 401 -25.28 13.21 2.23
N ILE A 402 -25.86 13.16 1.02
CA ILE A 402 -27.25 13.59 0.79
C ILE A 402 -28.21 12.77 1.64
N LEU A 403 -28.01 11.45 1.69
CA LEU A 403 -28.85 10.55 2.50
C LEU A 403 -28.69 10.83 3.99
N VAL A 404 -27.46 11.06 4.47
CA VAL A 404 -27.16 11.40 5.86
C VAL A 404 -27.79 12.73 6.27
N LEU A 405 -27.63 13.76 5.45
CA LEU A 405 -28.24 15.07 5.68
C LEU A 405 -29.76 14.99 5.72
N THR A 406 -30.35 14.13 4.89
CA THR A 406 -31.79 13.86 4.87
C THR A 406 -32.23 13.11 6.13
N ALA A 407 -31.51 12.04 6.50
CA ALA A 407 -31.81 11.23 7.67
C ALA A 407 -31.69 12.04 8.96
N TYR A 408 -30.52 12.64 9.24
CA TYR A 408 -30.34 13.46 10.44
C TYR A 408 -31.16 14.73 10.41
N GLY A 409 -31.34 15.36 9.24
CA GLY A 409 -32.23 16.51 9.10
C GLY A 409 -33.67 16.17 9.50
N SER A 410 -34.16 15.00 9.07
CA SER A 410 -35.49 14.52 9.47
C SER A 410 -35.58 14.14 10.95
N ILE A 411 -34.56 13.49 11.51
CA ILE A 411 -34.49 13.09 12.91
C ILE A 411 -34.51 14.32 13.82
N PHE A 412 -33.58 15.25 13.63
CA PHE A 412 -33.47 16.42 14.51
C PHE A 412 -34.65 17.37 14.39
N ASN A 413 -35.20 17.55 13.19
CA ASN A 413 -36.43 18.32 13.02
C ASN A 413 -37.61 17.69 13.76
N THR A 414 -37.74 16.35 13.69
CA THR A 414 -38.81 15.62 14.38
C THR A 414 -38.64 15.70 15.90
N VAL A 415 -37.43 15.47 16.42
CA VAL A 415 -37.14 15.58 17.86
C VAL A 415 -37.40 17.01 18.38
N GLY A 416 -36.98 18.03 17.63
CA GLY A 416 -37.27 19.43 17.95
C GLY A 416 -38.76 19.74 18.03
N LEU A 417 -39.57 19.07 17.21
CA LEU A 417 -41.03 19.21 17.20
C LEU A 417 -41.70 18.45 18.36
N VAL A 418 -41.22 17.25 18.70
CA VAL A 418 -41.74 16.47 19.83
C VAL A 418 -41.50 17.22 21.13
N MET A 419 -40.26 17.68 21.35
CA MET A 419 -39.82 18.31 22.59
C MET A 419 -39.19 19.69 22.34
N PRO A 420 -39.98 20.77 22.25
CA PRO A 420 -39.44 22.11 21.95
C PRO A 420 -38.37 22.56 22.96
N LYS A 421 -38.64 22.37 24.27
CA LYS A 421 -37.75 22.83 25.35
C LYS A 421 -36.49 21.99 25.54
N TYR A 422 -36.59 20.67 25.36
CA TYR A 422 -35.51 19.71 25.68
C TYR A 422 -34.88 19.03 24.46
N GLY A 423 -35.42 19.25 23.27
CA GLY A 423 -35.03 18.56 22.04
C GLY A 423 -33.56 18.73 21.70
N VAL A 424 -32.97 19.90 21.99
CA VAL A 424 -31.52 20.15 21.77
C VAL A 424 -30.65 19.17 22.54
N TYR A 425 -30.93 18.95 23.82
CA TYR A 425 -30.11 18.07 24.66
C TYR A 425 -30.16 16.62 24.16
N ILE A 426 -31.34 16.16 23.74
CA ILE A 426 -31.50 14.82 23.15
C ILE A 426 -30.76 14.72 21.81
N CYS A 427 -30.84 15.74 20.96
CA CYS A 427 -30.10 15.77 19.69
C CYS A 427 -28.59 15.76 19.90
N ILE A 428 -28.08 16.44 20.94
CA ILE A 428 -26.65 16.41 21.29
C ILE A 428 -26.24 15.00 21.76
N LEU A 429 -27.01 14.39 22.67
CA LEU A 429 -26.71 13.01 23.13
C LEU A 429 -26.76 12.01 21.97
N TYR A 430 -27.74 12.14 21.09
CA TYR A 430 -27.84 11.32 19.89
C TYR A 430 -26.68 11.59 18.92
N GLY A 431 -26.27 12.86 18.76
CA GLY A 431 -25.09 13.20 17.96
C GLY A 431 -23.80 12.57 18.50
N ILE A 432 -23.60 12.55 19.82
CA ILE A 432 -22.46 11.87 20.44
C ILE A 432 -22.52 10.36 20.17
N TRP A 433 -23.69 9.75 20.32
CA TRP A 433 -23.91 8.34 20.00
C TRP A 433 -23.55 8.04 18.54
N GLU A 434 -24.08 8.81 17.59
CA GLU A 434 -23.85 8.62 16.16
C GLU A 434 -22.40 8.85 15.74
N PHE A 435 -21.69 9.76 16.41
CA PHE A 435 -20.26 9.97 16.20
C PHE A 435 -19.43 8.77 16.69
N LEU A 436 -19.74 8.24 17.88
CA LEU A 436 -19.07 7.05 18.43
C LEU A 436 -19.33 5.80 17.58
N MET A 437 -20.57 5.60 17.13
CA MET A 437 -20.93 4.47 16.27
C MET A 437 -20.29 4.58 14.88
N GLY A 438 -20.13 5.80 14.35
CA GLY A 438 -19.36 6.04 13.13
C GLY A 438 -17.89 5.64 13.29
N LEU A 439 -17.24 6.02 14.40
CA LEU A 439 -15.87 5.60 14.70
C LEU A 439 -15.75 4.08 14.85
N PHE A 440 -16.67 3.44 15.58
CA PHE A 440 -16.68 1.98 15.71
C PHE A 440 -16.92 1.26 14.39
N THR A 441 -17.65 1.86 13.44
CA THR A 441 -17.81 1.27 12.11
C THR A 441 -16.48 1.24 11.35
N ILE A 442 -15.62 2.23 11.57
CA ILE A 442 -14.29 2.29 10.95
C ILE A 442 -13.33 1.34 11.66
N THR A 443 -13.28 1.36 12.99
CA THR A 443 -12.25 0.62 13.75
C THR A 443 -12.62 -0.83 14.07
N ILE A 444 -13.92 -1.14 14.16
CA ILE A 444 -14.44 -2.46 14.53
C ILE A 444 -15.65 -2.80 13.63
N PRO A 445 -15.44 -3.08 12.34
CA PRO A 445 -16.53 -3.31 11.37
C PRO A 445 -17.42 -4.52 11.74
N ASN A 446 -16.88 -5.49 12.49
CA ASN A 446 -17.60 -6.69 12.91
C ASN A 446 -18.59 -6.45 14.07
N ALA A 447 -18.60 -5.24 14.66
CA ALA A 447 -19.49 -4.93 15.77
C ALA A 447 -20.94 -4.76 15.31
N SER A 448 -21.81 -5.71 15.63
CA SER A 448 -23.24 -5.69 15.27
C SER A 448 -24.02 -4.49 15.83
N ILE A 449 -23.52 -3.83 16.88
CA ILE A 449 -24.19 -2.68 17.50
C ILE A 449 -24.17 -1.45 16.59
N THR A 450 -23.20 -1.36 15.67
CA THR A 450 -23.03 -0.23 14.76
C THR A 450 -24.17 -0.13 13.75
N MET A 451 -24.79 -1.27 13.39
CA MET A 451 -25.94 -1.36 12.48
C MET A 451 -27.15 -0.50 12.93
N LEU A 452 -27.26 -0.17 14.21
CA LEU A 452 -28.33 0.69 14.74
C LEU A 452 -28.14 2.18 14.42
N SER A 453 -26.95 2.59 13.97
CA SER A 453 -26.60 3.97 13.67
C SER A 453 -26.83 4.32 12.20
N VAL A 454 -27.21 5.58 11.96
CA VAL A 454 -27.34 6.15 10.61
C VAL A 454 -25.95 6.30 9.97
N SER A 455 -24.91 6.64 10.77
CA SER A 455 -23.52 6.76 10.30
C SER A 455 -23.03 5.45 9.69
N HIS A 456 -23.38 4.31 10.28
CA HIS A 456 -22.94 2.99 9.80
C HIS A 456 -23.39 2.71 8.37
N TRP A 457 -24.68 2.88 8.09
CA TRP A 457 -25.24 2.67 6.75
C TRP A 457 -24.66 3.64 5.73
N ALA A 458 -24.35 4.87 6.13
CA ALA A 458 -23.72 5.84 5.24
C ALA A 458 -22.26 5.50 4.92
N ILE A 459 -21.51 5.02 5.91
CA ILE A 459 -20.14 4.54 5.72
C ILE A 459 -20.13 3.31 4.82
N GLN A 460 -21.06 2.37 5.03
CA GLN A 460 -21.19 1.18 4.18
C GLN A 460 -21.51 1.52 2.70
N ILE A 461 -22.24 2.60 2.43
CA ILE A 461 -22.44 3.10 1.05
C ILE A 461 -21.09 3.46 0.43
N ILE A 462 -20.21 4.15 1.17
CA ILE A 462 -18.88 4.52 0.68
C ILE A 462 -18.05 3.26 0.43
N ASP A 463 -18.02 2.31 1.37
CA ASP A 463 -17.26 1.06 1.23
C ASP A 463 -17.71 0.23 0.02
N ALA A 464 -19.02 0.14 -0.20
CA ALA A 464 -19.57 -0.53 -1.37
C ALA A 464 -19.19 0.17 -2.69
N VAL A 465 -19.25 1.51 -2.75
CA VAL A 465 -18.88 2.26 -3.97
C VAL A 465 -17.38 2.17 -4.25
N VAL A 466 -16.54 2.17 -3.22
CA VAL A 466 -15.10 1.95 -3.35
C VAL A 466 -14.85 0.59 -4.01
N MET A 467 -15.45 -0.48 -3.51
CA MET A 467 -15.28 -1.82 -4.09
C MET A 467 -15.83 -1.93 -5.53
N ILE A 468 -16.86 -1.16 -5.88
CA ILE A 468 -17.41 -1.11 -7.24
C ILE A 468 -16.50 -0.33 -8.20
N SER A 469 -15.85 0.74 -7.73
CA SER A 469 -15.08 1.66 -8.58
C SER A 469 -13.61 1.28 -8.65
N TRP A 470 -13.05 0.83 -7.53
CA TRP A 470 -11.68 0.40 -7.31
C TRP A 470 -11.70 -1.05 -6.83
N SER A 471 -11.99 -1.97 -7.76
CA SER A 471 -12.13 -3.41 -7.46
C SER A 471 -10.84 -4.06 -6.97
N ASP A 472 -9.70 -3.44 -7.28
CA ASP A 472 -8.35 -3.81 -6.87
C ASP A 472 -7.99 -3.39 -5.43
N THR A 473 -8.84 -2.62 -4.74
CA THR A 473 -8.53 -2.12 -3.37
C THR A 473 -8.26 -3.25 -2.38
N SER A 474 -8.96 -4.38 -2.50
CA SER A 474 -8.71 -5.55 -1.64
C SER A 474 -7.37 -6.21 -1.96
N LEU A 475 -7.03 -6.33 -3.25
CA LEU A 475 -5.76 -6.87 -3.69
C LEU A 475 -4.61 -5.99 -3.23
N MET A 476 -4.77 -4.67 -3.33
CA MET A 476 -3.79 -3.69 -2.87
C MET A 476 -3.52 -3.83 -1.37
N GLN A 477 -4.57 -3.98 -0.56
CA GLN A 477 -4.42 -4.20 0.88
C GLN A 477 -3.68 -5.51 1.20
N GLN A 478 -3.95 -6.57 0.45
CA GLN A 478 -3.29 -7.87 0.66
C GLN A 478 -1.83 -7.84 0.25
N LYS A 479 -1.50 -7.15 -0.85
CA LYS A 479 -0.12 -6.88 -1.24
C LYS A 479 0.63 -6.12 -0.15
N ALA A 480 0.04 -5.02 0.33
CA ALA A 480 0.63 -4.25 1.43
C ALA A 480 0.86 -5.10 2.70
N GLU A 481 -0.07 -5.99 3.05
CA GLU A 481 0.10 -6.89 4.20
C GLU A 481 1.20 -7.94 3.97
N ALA A 482 1.34 -8.45 2.75
CA ALA A 482 2.36 -9.44 2.39
C ALA A 482 3.78 -8.87 2.49
N PHE A 483 3.98 -7.64 2.00
CA PHE A 483 5.28 -6.95 1.99
C PHE A 483 5.52 -6.07 3.24
N GLY A 484 4.63 -6.11 4.24
CA GLY A 484 4.80 -5.34 5.48
C GLY A 484 4.64 -3.82 5.33
N LEU A 485 4.03 -3.35 4.24
CA LEU A 485 3.82 -1.93 3.95
C LEU A 485 2.68 -1.34 4.78
N GLU A 486 2.98 -0.32 5.59
CA GLU A 486 1.98 0.38 6.39
C GLU A 486 1.10 1.30 5.52
N THR A 487 -0.05 0.80 5.05
CA THR A 487 -1.02 1.60 4.30
C THR A 487 -2.19 2.06 5.16
N GLY A 488 -2.65 3.30 4.94
CA GLY A 488 -3.84 3.84 5.61
C GLY A 488 -5.17 3.23 5.14
N ILE A 489 -5.17 2.47 4.04
CA ILE A 489 -6.36 1.80 3.50
C ILE A 489 -6.92 0.83 4.54
N SER A 490 -6.05 0.04 5.18
CA SER A 490 -6.41 -0.95 6.20
C SER A 490 -7.19 -0.36 7.37
N PHE A 491 -6.92 0.90 7.73
CA PHE A 491 -7.61 1.59 8.82
C PHE A 491 -8.97 2.16 8.37
N PHE A 492 -9.03 2.73 7.17
CA PHE A 492 -10.20 3.50 6.72
C PHE A 492 -11.22 2.70 5.94
N TRP A 493 -10.81 1.64 5.25
CA TRP A 493 -11.66 0.86 4.36
C TRP A 493 -11.77 -0.59 4.82
N HIS A 494 -12.98 -1.13 4.74
CA HIS A 494 -13.26 -2.52 5.03
C HIS A 494 -14.33 -3.03 4.06
N PRO A 495 -14.32 -4.32 3.70
CA PRO A 495 -15.36 -4.89 2.84
C PRO A 495 -16.75 -4.78 3.50
N PRO A 496 -17.81 -4.54 2.71
CA PRO A 496 -19.14 -4.32 3.26
C PRO A 496 -19.73 -5.59 3.89
N VAL A 497 -20.22 -5.49 5.13
CA VAL A 497 -20.68 -6.65 5.93
C VAL A 497 -22.11 -7.08 5.59
N HIS A 498 -23.05 -6.14 5.42
CA HIS A 498 -24.47 -6.46 5.23
C HIS A 498 -24.84 -6.72 3.76
N THR A 499 -24.41 -7.87 3.24
CA THR A 499 -24.61 -8.30 1.83
C THR A 499 -25.62 -9.43 1.64
N LEU A 500 -26.40 -9.81 2.67
CA LEU A 500 -27.31 -10.97 2.64
C LEU A 500 -26.59 -12.28 2.24
N GLU A 501 -25.36 -12.47 2.72
CA GLU A 501 -24.50 -13.64 2.42
C GLU A 501 -24.13 -13.78 0.92
N THR A 502 -24.42 -12.76 0.10
CA THR A 502 -24.07 -12.78 -1.34
C THR A 502 -22.64 -12.31 -1.62
N GLY A 503 -21.99 -11.64 -0.66
CA GLY A 503 -20.68 -11.01 -0.85
C GLY A 503 -20.67 -9.85 -1.87
N ASN A 504 -21.82 -9.46 -2.42
CA ASN A 504 -21.87 -8.52 -3.53
C ASN A 504 -21.97 -7.05 -3.03
N PRO A 505 -21.07 -6.14 -3.46
CA PRO A 505 -21.08 -4.75 -3.02
C PRO A 505 -22.33 -3.98 -3.49
N PHE A 506 -22.91 -4.33 -4.64
CA PHE A 506 -24.16 -3.69 -5.11
C PHE A 506 -25.35 -3.99 -4.20
N VAL A 507 -25.40 -5.19 -3.64
CA VAL A 507 -26.48 -5.59 -2.71
C VAL A 507 -26.35 -4.79 -1.41
N ALA A 508 -25.13 -4.66 -0.87
CA ALA A 508 -24.85 -3.82 0.29
C ALA A 508 -25.23 -2.35 0.07
N LEU A 509 -24.91 -1.80 -1.11
CA LEU A 509 -25.27 -0.43 -1.49
C LEU A 509 -26.80 -0.22 -1.47
N ILE A 510 -27.54 -1.12 -2.13
CA ILE A 510 -29.01 -1.03 -2.21
C ILE A 510 -29.64 -1.14 -0.82
N ILE A 511 -29.21 -2.09 0.00
CA ILE A 511 -29.72 -2.27 1.36
C ILE A 511 -29.52 -1.00 2.18
N SER A 512 -28.31 -0.43 2.13
CA SER A 512 -27.96 0.77 2.89
C SER A 512 -28.81 1.97 2.44
N VAL A 513 -29.01 2.17 1.14
CA VAL A 513 -29.87 3.22 0.60
C VAL A 513 -31.32 3.03 1.03
N VAL A 514 -31.86 1.81 0.96
CA VAL A 514 -33.23 1.49 1.38
C VAL A 514 -33.42 1.78 2.87
N ILE A 515 -32.46 1.39 3.71
CA ILE A 515 -32.54 1.63 5.15
C ILE A 515 -32.50 3.13 5.45
N MET A 516 -31.57 3.87 4.85
CA MET A 516 -31.47 5.33 5.03
C MET A 516 -32.74 6.07 4.60
N LEU A 517 -33.32 5.68 3.46
CA LEU A 517 -34.60 6.22 3.00
C LEU A 517 -35.74 5.83 3.93
N SER A 518 -35.78 4.60 4.42
CA SER A 518 -36.81 4.12 5.36
C SER A 518 -36.78 4.90 6.68
N ILE A 519 -35.59 5.16 7.23
CA ILE A 519 -35.39 5.99 8.43
C ILE A 519 -35.89 7.41 8.17
N SER A 520 -35.48 8.01 7.05
CA SER A 520 -35.88 9.37 6.68
C SER A 520 -37.40 9.52 6.53
N ILE A 521 -38.03 8.61 5.76
CA ILE A 521 -39.48 8.61 5.54
C ILE A 521 -40.23 8.33 6.84
N GLY A 522 -39.76 7.38 7.64
CA GLY A 522 -40.34 7.04 8.93
C GLY A 522 -40.36 8.22 9.89
N MET A 523 -39.24 8.95 9.99
CA MET A 523 -39.14 10.14 10.86
C MET A 523 -40.02 11.28 10.37
N ILE A 524 -40.06 11.54 9.05
CA ILE A 524 -40.99 12.52 8.47
C ILE A 524 -42.44 12.14 8.81
N ALA A 525 -42.83 10.87 8.65
CA ALA A 525 -44.18 10.41 8.95
C ALA A 525 -44.53 10.58 10.45
N ILE A 526 -43.61 10.26 11.36
CA ILE A 526 -43.78 10.48 12.80
C ILE A 526 -43.98 11.98 13.10
N GLY A 527 -43.13 12.84 12.52
CA GLY A 527 -43.25 14.29 12.67
C GLY A 527 -44.62 14.82 12.19
N GLN A 528 -45.10 14.33 11.05
CA GLN A 528 -46.42 14.69 10.52
C GLN A 528 -47.57 14.24 11.44
N LEU A 529 -47.51 13.01 11.97
CA LEU A 529 -48.54 12.46 12.86
C LEU A 529 -48.65 13.24 14.16
N ILE A 530 -47.51 13.59 14.78
CA ILE A 530 -47.48 14.33 16.05
C ILE A 530 -48.06 15.74 15.87
N PHE A 531 -47.70 16.41 14.77
CA PHE A 531 -48.18 17.77 14.51
C PHE A 531 -49.65 17.82 14.09
N ARG A 532 -50.20 16.73 13.53
CA ARG A 532 -51.64 16.61 13.28
C ARG A 532 -52.46 16.69 14.57
N ASN A 533 -51.94 16.13 15.66
CA ASN A 533 -52.67 15.97 16.91
C ASN A 533 -52.44 17.10 17.94
N LYS A 534 -51.47 18.01 17.74
CA LYS A 534 -51.26 19.16 18.63
C LYS A 534 -52.30 20.25 18.36
N GLU A 535 -53.07 20.62 19.38
CA GLU A 535 -53.91 21.84 19.35
C GLU A 535 -52.99 23.07 19.39
N ILE A 536 -53.23 24.02 18.47
CA ILE A 536 -52.56 25.31 18.49
C ILE A 536 -53.39 26.16 19.46
N MET A 537 -52.91 26.33 20.70
CA MET A 537 -53.46 27.34 21.61
C MET A 537 -52.94 28.72 21.25
#